data_AF-A0A7C2QCQ0-F1
#
_entry.id   AF-A0A7C2QCQ0-F1
#
_cell.length_a   1.000
_cell.length_b   1.000
_cell.length_c   1.000
_cell.angle_alpha   90.00
_cell.angle_beta   90.00
_cell.angle_gamma   90.00
#
_symmetry.space_group_name_H-M   'P 1'
#
loop_
_entity.id
_entity.type
_entity.pdbx_description
1 polymer ?
#
loop_
_entity_poly.entity_id
_entity_poly.type
_entity_poly.pdbx_seq_one_letter_code
_entity_poly.pdbx_strand_id
1 'polypeptide(L)'
;MKRFVLFVLVAGLVLAVSGAWALTLQGQAGYGWYTWTANDNGDPYWDNPSSEPNIGEWLLSKGYGSLKTWASGAGAADPEVQFTNGTEWAAILIEIAGFAPNNKFGYYVLNSGNPVKTELFDGSAGPNQSKLFNVPIGSNFGFYLTSPQGTFYTQSSLNQGADQGLQHFAFFEAPTPPTSLITNPTIPPSLLPLLRNGYIIGAEDLKGLGDKDYNDFVVYVANVVPDASTWMLFLSGMPALALLRRKRA
;
A
#
# COMPACT_ATOMS: atom_id res chain seq x y z
N MET A 1 8.71 46.70 -10.62
CA MET A 1 9.64 45.60 -10.27
C MET A 1 9.23 44.82 -9.00
N LYS A 2 9.07 45.45 -7.82
CA LYS A 2 8.78 44.72 -6.55
C LYS A 2 7.51 43.84 -6.54
N ARG A 3 6.43 44.23 -7.25
CA ARG A 3 5.18 43.44 -7.35
C ARG A 3 5.29 42.25 -8.31
N PHE A 4 6.17 42.35 -9.31
CA PHE A 4 6.39 41.30 -10.30
C PHE A 4 7.24 40.16 -9.70
N VAL A 5 8.26 40.50 -8.90
CA VAL A 5 9.06 39.52 -8.15
C VAL A 5 8.21 38.73 -7.13
N LEU A 6 7.26 39.40 -6.47
CA LEU A 6 6.34 38.74 -5.54
C LEU A 6 5.39 37.76 -6.27
N PHE A 7 4.88 38.16 -7.45
CA PHE A 7 4.04 37.28 -8.28
C PHE A 7 4.81 36.07 -8.80
N VAL A 8 6.06 36.26 -9.22
CA VAL A 8 6.94 35.16 -9.67
C VAL A 8 7.31 34.23 -8.51
N LEU A 9 7.54 34.75 -7.30
CA LEU A 9 7.78 33.93 -6.10
C LEU A 9 6.54 33.13 -5.70
N VAL A 10 5.36 33.75 -5.69
CA VAL A 10 4.09 33.06 -5.37
C VAL A 10 3.77 32.01 -6.45
N ALA A 11 3.93 32.32 -7.73
CA ALA A 11 3.75 31.36 -8.82
C ALA A 11 4.77 30.20 -8.75
N GLY A 12 6.03 30.49 -8.41
CA GLY A 12 7.06 29.47 -8.20
C GLY A 12 6.78 28.58 -6.98
N LEU A 13 6.22 29.12 -5.91
CA LEU A 13 5.80 28.37 -4.71
C LEU A 13 4.54 27.53 -4.95
N VAL A 14 3.59 28.00 -5.76
CA VAL A 14 2.41 27.23 -6.18
C VAL A 14 2.83 26.05 -7.09
N LEU A 15 3.86 26.22 -7.92
CA LEU A 15 4.44 25.13 -8.73
C LEU A 15 5.30 24.14 -7.92
N ALA A 16 5.72 24.50 -6.70
CA ALA A 16 6.50 23.63 -5.82
C ALA A 16 5.62 22.76 -4.90
N VAL A 17 4.29 22.93 -4.94
CA VAL A 17 3.37 22.01 -4.27
C VAL A 17 3.29 20.75 -5.12
N SER A 18 4.13 19.76 -4.82
CA SER A 18 3.91 18.40 -5.30
C SER A 18 2.53 17.97 -4.82
N GLY A 19 1.62 17.63 -5.74
CA GLY A 19 0.31 17.12 -5.38
C GLY A 19 0.44 15.98 -4.36
N ALA A 20 -0.37 16.03 -3.31
CA ALA A 20 -0.59 14.85 -2.48
C ALA A 20 -1.44 13.89 -3.32
N TRP A 21 -0.80 12.96 -4.00
CA TRP A 21 -1.49 11.91 -4.72
C TRP A 21 -1.88 10.83 -3.70
N ALA A 22 -3.04 10.22 -3.88
CA ALA A 22 -3.46 9.08 -3.07
C ALA A 22 -2.68 7.83 -3.51
N LEU A 23 -2.26 6.99 -2.57
CA LEU A 23 -1.90 5.62 -2.91
C LEU A 23 -3.12 4.99 -3.58
N THR A 24 -2.94 4.59 -4.84
CA THR A 24 -4.05 4.14 -5.68
C THR A 24 -3.66 2.81 -6.31
N LEU A 25 -4.47 1.79 -6.06
CA LEU A 25 -4.38 0.51 -6.76
C LEU A 25 -4.83 0.69 -8.22
N GLN A 26 -4.01 0.21 -9.15
CA GLN A 26 -4.26 0.15 -10.58
C GLN A 26 -4.31 -1.31 -11.01
N GLY A 27 -5.41 -1.71 -11.62
CA GLY A 27 -5.63 -3.06 -12.13
C GLY A 27 -6.07 -3.07 -13.59
N GLN A 28 -6.39 -4.25 -14.10
CA GLN A 28 -6.87 -4.41 -15.47
C GLN A 28 -8.35 -4.00 -15.61
N ALA A 29 -8.77 -3.72 -16.86
CA ALA A 29 -10.18 -3.53 -17.16
C ALA A 29 -10.98 -4.80 -16.81
N GLY A 30 -12.12 -4.61 -16.13
CA GLY A 30 -12.97 -5.72 -15.68
C GLY A 30 -12.77 -6.14 -14.21
N TYR A 31 -11.80 -5.53 -13.53
CA TYR A 31 -11.57 -5.70 -12.10
C TYR A 31 -11.94 -4.43 -11.34
N GLY A 32 -12.31 -4.59 -10.06
CA GLY A 32 -12.83 -3.50 -9.25
C GLY A 32 -12.95 -3.85 -7.77
N TRP A 33 -13.36 -2.87 -6.98
CA TRP A 33 -13.68 -3.05 -5.56
C TRP A 33 -15.09 -3.61 -5.39
N TYR A 34 -15.20 -4.74 -4.70
CA TYR A 34 -16.46 -5.38 -4.36
C TYR A 34 -16.57 -5.58 -2.87
N THR A 35 -17.75 -5.38 -2.31
CA THR A 35 -18.03 -5.75 -0.92
C THR A 35 -18.12 -7.26 -0.83
N TRP A 36 -17.32 -7.85 0.05
CA TRP A 36 -17.32 -9.29 0.31
C TRP A 36 -18.12 -9.63 1.58
N THR A 37 -18.58 -10.87 1.66
CA THR A 37 -19.23 -11.44 2.84
C THR A 37 -18.74 -12.88 3.01
N ALA A 38 -18.27 -13.21 4.21
CA ALA A 38 -17.73 -14.53 4.53
C ALA A 38 -18.71 -15.67 4.21
N ASN A 39 -18.24 -16.61 3.40
CA ASN A 39 -19.02 -17.78 2.99
C ASN A 39 -18.17 -18.98 2.50
N ASP A 40 -16.84 -18.84 2.35
CA ASP A 40 -15.90 -19.88 1.93
C ASP A 40 -16.25 -20.61 0.62
N ASN A 41 -16.84 -19.91 -0.35
CA ASN A 41 -17.32 -20.51 -1.60
C ASN A 41 -16.29 -20.47 -2.75
N GLY A 42 -15.09 -19.93 -2.51
CA GLY A 42 -14.06 -19.69 -3.52
C GLY A 42 -14.25 -18.43 -4.37
N ASP A 43 -15.21 -17.57 -4.01
CA ASP A 43 -15.49 -16.26 -4.61
C ASP A 43 -15.45 -15.15 -3.54
N PRO A 44 -14.42 -14.28 -3.56
CA PRO A 44 -13.35 -14.22 -4.56
C PRO A 44 -12.33 -15.35 -4.41
N TYR A 45 -11.38 -15.43 -5.35
CA TYR A 45 -10.32 -16.44 -5.47
C TYR A 45 -9.53 -16.82 -4.20
N TRP A 46 -9.59 -16.02 -3.13
CA TRP A 46 -8.97 -16.24 -1.83
C TRP A 46 -9.94 -16.72 -0.74
N ASP A 47 -11.25 -16.71 -0.98
CA ASP A 47 -12.32 -17.13 -0.04
C ASP A 47 -12.53 -18.65 -0.13
N ASN A 48 -11.44 -19.43 -0.11
CA ASN A 48 -11.51 -20.89 -0.16
C ASN A 48 -11.59 -21.46 1.27
N PRO A 49 -12.23 -22.62 1.45
CA PRO A 49 -12.14 -23.36 2.71
C PRO A 49 -10.69 -23.81 2.94
N SER A 50 -10.13 -23.46 4.09
CA SER A 50 -8.77 -23.81 4.51
C SER A 50 -8.80 -24.47 5.90
N SER A 51 -7.72 -25.16 6.26
CA SER A 51 -7.51 -25.59 7.66
C SER A 51 -7.23 -24.44 8.61
N GLU A 52 -6.81 -23.30 8.06
CA GLU A 52 -6.60 -22.04 8.75
C GLU A 52 -7.63 -21.01 8.26
N PRO A 53 -7.95 -19.96 9.05
CA PRO A 53 -8.86 -18.93 8.57
C PRO A 53 -8.23 -18.20 7.38
N ASN A 54 -8.95 -18.09 6.27
CA ASN A 54 -8.50 -17.29 5.14
C ASN A 54 -8.35 -15.81 5.54
N ILE A 55 -7.64 -15.05 4.72
CA ILE A 55 -7.36 -13.64 5.01
C ILE A 55 -8.62 -12.83 5.31
N GLY A 56 -9.74 -13.08 4.61
CA GLY A 56 -11.00 -12.38 4.84
C GLY A 56 -11.56 -12.68 6.23
N GLU A 57 -11.63 -13.96 6.61
CA GLU A 57 -12.06 -14.37 7.95
C GLU A 57 -11.14 -13.82 9.04
N TRP A 58 -9.82 -13.89 8.81
CA TRP A 58 -8.84 -13.32 9.72
C TRP A 58 -9.08 -11.83 9.93
N LEU A 59 -9.33 -11.07 8.86
CA LEU A 59 -9.63 -9.64 8.92
C LEU A 59 -10.94 -9.37 9.70
N LEU A 60 -12.01 -10.11 9.43
CA LEU A 60 -13.26 -9.97 10.20
C LEU A 60 -13.02 -10.23 11.69
N SER A 61 -12.21 -11.24 12.04
CA SER A 61 -11.85 -11.56 13.43
C SER A 61 -11.10 -10.44 14.15
N LYS A 62 -10.41 -9.56 13.40
CA LYS A 62 -9.72 -8.37 13.93
C LYS A 62 -10.61 -7.13 13.99
N GLY A 63 -11.87 -7.24 13.59
CA GLY A 63 -12.83 -6.14 13.59
C GLY A 63 -12.72 -5.20 12.40
N TYR A 64 -12.03 -5.61 11.33
CA TYR A 64 -12.22 -4.96 10.03
C TYR A 64 -13.64 -5.31 9.58
N GLY A 65 -14.52 -4.31 9.47
CA GLY A 65 -15.96 -4.49 9.24
C GLY A 65 -16.29 -5.00 7.83
N SER A 66 -17.18 -4.30 7.12
CA SER A 66 -17.48 -4.65 5.72
C SER A 66 -16.21 -4.52 4.86
N LEU A 67 -15.62 -5.66 4.50
CA LEU A 67 -14.43 -5.71 3.68
C LEU A 67 -14.78 -5.44 2.23
N LYS A 68 -13.93 -4.65 1.57
CA LYS A 68 -13.92 -4.53 0.13
C LYS A 68 -12.66 -5.14 -0.41
N THR A 69 -12.80 -5.98 -1.42
CA THR A 69 -11.72 -6.73 -2.05
C THR A 69 -11.58 -6.35 -3.51
N TRP A 70 -10.37 -6.43 -4.05
CA TRP A 70 -10.11 -6.28 -5.48
C TRP A 70 -10.20 -7.63 -6.19
N ALA A 71 -11.17 -7.76 -7.10
CA ALA A 71 -11.39 -8.96 -7.90
C ALA A 71 -12.17 -8.61 -9.18
N SER A 72 -12.44 -9.58 -10.04
CA SER A 72 -13.45 -9.44 -11.08
C SER A 72 -14.86 -9.58 -10.49
N GLY A 73 -15.88 -9.19 -11.25
CA GLY A 73 -17.28 -9.39 -10.83
C GLY A 73 -17.70 -10.86 -10.69
N ALA A 74 -16.85 -11.81 -11.07
CA ALA A 74 -17.05 -13.26 -10.89
C ALA A 74 -15.98 -13.88 -9.96
N GLY A 75 -15.31 -13.05 -9.15
CA GLY A 75 -14.37 -13.52 -8.13
C GLY A 75 -12.96 -13.83 -8.60
N ALA A 76 -12.64 -13.66 -9.87
CA ALA A 76 -11.30 -13.97 -10.38
C ALA A 76 -10.27 -12.94 -9.89
N ALA A 77 -9.03 -13.39 -9.67
CA ALA A 77 -7.92 -12.52 -9.30
C ALA A 77 -7.49 -11.63 -10.46
N ASP A 78 -7.17 -10.37 -10.18
CA ASP A 78 -6.54 -9.47 -11.16
C ASP A 78 -5.07 -9.86 -11.33
N PRO A 79 -4.62 -10.30 -12.51
CA PRO A 79 -3.24 -10.76 -12.68
C PRO A 79 -2.22 -9.62 -12.76
N GLU A 80 -2.62 -8.36 -12.96
CA GLU A 80 -1.70 -7.25 -13.24
C GLU A 80 -1.97 -6.05 -12.34
N VAL A 81 -1.75 -6.23 -11.04
CA VAL A 81 -1.94 -5.16 -10.06
C VAL A 81 -0.66 -4.35 -9.85
N GLN A 82 -0.81 -3.03 -9.98
CA GLN A 82 0.19 -2.02 -9.69
C GLN A 82 -0.38 -0.96 -8.75
N PHE A 83 0.50 -0.08 -8.28
CA PHE A 83 0.18 1.08 -7.47
C PHE A 83 0.89 2.29 -8.06
N THR A 84 0.27 3.45 -7.88
CA THR A 84 0.93 4.75 -8.08
C THR A 84 1.04 5.46 -6.75
N ASN A 85 2.20 6.10 -6.51
CA ASN A 85 2.44 7.28 -5.65
C ASN A 85 3.90 7.32 -5.11
N GLY A 86 4.25 8.31 -4.29
CA GLY A 86 5.59 8.66 -3.82
C GLY A 86 5.96 8.16 -2.41
N THR A 87 5.45 8.78 -1.34
CA THR A 87 5.87 8.47 0.05
C THR A 87 4.83 7.63 0.75
N GLU A 88 5.19 6.39 1.06
CA GLU A 88 4.29 5.38 1.59
C GLU A 88 4.82 4.79 2.89
N TRP A 89 3.94 4.11 3.62
CA TRP A 89 4.25 3.45 4.86
C TRP A 89 3.68 2.03 4.85
N ALA A 90 4.48 1.05 5.26
CA ALA A 90 4.06 -0.35 5.35
C ALA A 90 4.30 -0.92 6.76
N ALA A 91 3.46 -1.86 7.19
CA ALA A 91 3.66 -2.65 8.40
C ALA A 91 3.15 -4.08 8.27
N ILE A 92 3.91 -5.04 8.80
CA ILE A 92 3.50 -6.44 8.88
C ILE A 92 2.36 -6.56 9.89
N LEU A 93 1.26 -7.19 9.47
CA LEU A 93 0.12 -7.51 10.34
C LEU A 93 0.25 -8.90 10.92
N ILE A 94 0.49 -9.90 10.06
CA ILE A 94 0.79 -11.29 10.44
C ILE A 94 1.81 -11.88 9.51
N GLU A 95 2.39 -12.97 10.00
CA GLU A 95 3.20 -13.87 9.22
C GLU A 95 3.01 -15.25 9.83
N ILE A 96 2.44 -16.19 9.08
CA ILE A 96 2.10 -17.52 9.57
C ILE A 96 3.24 -18.49 9.27
N ALA A 97 3.44 -19.45 10.18
CA ALA A 97 4.68 -20.19 10.34
C ALA A 97 4.83 -21.30 9.28
N GLY A 98 5.52 -20.99 8.19
CA GLY A 98 6.13 -21.96 7.26
C GLY A 98 7.46 -21.42 6.75
N PHE A 99 7.41 -20.31 6.00
CA PHE A 99 8.58 -19.57 5.55
C PHE A 99 8.74 -18.19 6.15
N ALA A 100 8.00 -17.85 7.21
CA ALA A 100 8.16 -16.58 7.94
C ALA A 100 9.63 -16.17 8.16
N PRO A 101 10.56 -17.05 8.63
CA PRO A 101 11.96 -16.67 8.84
C PRO A 101 12.77 -16.37 7.56
N ASN A 102 12.18 -16.61 6.39
CA ASN A 102 12.83 -16.55 5.08
C ASN A 102 12.14 -15.60 4.11
N ASN A 103 10.91 -15.18 4.42
CA ASN A 103 10.14 -14.28 3.60
C ASN A 103 10.78 -12.89 3.57
N LYS A 104 10.87 -12.32 2.37
CA LYS A 104 11.37 -10.97 2.14
C LYS A 104 10.33 -10.22 1.35
N PHE A 105 9.81 -9.16 1.94
CA PHE A 105 8.79 -8.33 1.32
C PHE A 105 9.35 -6.98 0.92
N GLY A 106 8.91 -6.48 -0.24
CA GLY A 106 9.28 -5.15 -0.68
C GLY A 106 8.46 -4.67 -1.87
N TYR A 107 8.90 -3.57 -2.46
CA TYR A 107 8.31 -3.03 -3.68
C TYR A 107 9.29 -3.11 -4.84
N TYR A 108 8.76 -3.06 -6.06
CA TYR A 108 9.57 -2.96 -7.26
C TYR A 108 9.03 -1.87 -8.19
N VAL A 109 9.93 -1.30 -8.98
CA VAL A 109 9.60 -0.42 -10.11
C VAL A 109 10.12 -1.08 -11.38
N LEU A 110 9.37 -0.97 -12.48
CA LEU A 110 9.83 -1.49 -13.76
C LEU A 110 10.85 -0.53 -14.39
N ASN A 111 12.04 -1.03 -14.69
CA ASN A 111 13.05 -0.34 -15.49
C ASN A 111 13.27 -1.10 -16.80
N SER A 112 12.82 -0.52 -17.92
CA SER A 112 12.84 -1.16 -19.24
C SER A 112 12.24 -2.57 -19.23
N GLY A 113 11.12 -2.76 -18.51
CA GLY A 113 10.42 -4.04 -18.38
C GLY A 113 10.98 -5.00 -17.32
N ASN A 114 12.10 -4.67 -16.66
CA ASN A 114 12.69 -5.48 -15.61
C ASN A 114 12.34 -4.93 -14.22
N PRO A 115 11.92 -5.77 -13.26
CA PRO A 115 11.64 -5.32 -11.90
C PRO A 115 12.93 -4.97 -11.15
N VAL A 116 13.04 -3.72 -10.71
CA VAL A 116 14.08 -3.26 -9.78
C VAL A 116 13.50 -3.25 -8.37
N LYS A 117 13.94 -4.20 -7.55
CA LYS A 117 13.40 -4.46 -6.21
C LYS A 117 14.05 -3.59 -5.13
N THR A 118 13.25 -3.14 -4.18
CA THR A 118 13.69 -2.52 -2.92
C THR A 118 13.07 -3.26 -1.74
N GLU A 119 13.91 -3.81 -0.86
CA GLU A 119 13.48 -4.61 0.29
C GLU A 119 12.96 -3.71 1.43
N LEU A 120 11.77 -4.03 1.93
CA LEU A 120 11.18 -3.37 3.09
C LEU A 120 11.43 -4.19 4.35
N PHE A 121 11.11 -5.48 4.30
CA PHE A 121 11.22 -6.43 5.40
C PHE A 121 12.03 -7.65 4.96
N ASP A 122 12.96 -8.09 5.81
CA ASP A 122 13.66 -9.35 5.64
C ASP A 122 13.02 -10.44 6.52
N GLY A 123 13.51 -11.67 6.44
CA GLY A 123 12.96 -12.79 7.21
C GLY A 123 13.23 -12.73 8.71
N SER A 124 13.90 -11.69 9.21
CA SER A 124 13.99 -11.41 10.65
C SER A 124 12.91 -10.44 11.14
N ALA A 125 12.21 -9.78 10.21
CA ALA A 125 11.05 -8.98 10.51
C ALA A 125 9.90 -9.87 10.99
N GLY A 126 8.93 -9.26 11.66
CA GLY A 126 7.76 -9.99 12.13
C GLY A 126 6.61 -9.03 12.40
N PRO A 127 5.50 -9.53 12.99
CA PRO A 127 4.30 -8.74 13.20
C PRO A 127 4.57 -7.40 13.91
N ASN A 128 3.94 -6.35 13.40
CA ASN A 128 4.08 -4.94 13.79
C ASN A 128 5.38 -4.25 13.37
N GLN A 129 6.35 -4.91 12.76
CA GLN A 129 7.48 -4.18 12.14
C GLN A 129 6.98 -3.31 11.00
N SER A 130 7.55 -2.11 10.88
CA SER A 130 7.08 -1.10 9.91
C SER A 130 8.20 -0.29 9.29
N LYS A 131 7.93 0.27 8.11
CA LYS A 131 8.91 1.06 7.35
C LYS A 131 8.23 2.16 6.53
N LEU A 132 8.81 3.35 6.59
CA LEU A 132 8.53 4.42 5.64
C LEU A 132 9.38 4.20 4.39
N PHE A 133 8.80 4.35 3.21
CA PHE A 133 9.52 4.20 1.95
C PHE A 133 9.08 5.22 0.90
N ASN A 134 9.97 5.46 -0.05
CA ASN A 134 9.76 6.44 -1.13
C ASN A 134 9.91 5.75 -2.48
N VAL A 135 8.83 5.74 -3.25
CA VAL A 135 8.80 5.37 -4.65
C VAL A 135 9.16 6.62 -5.48
N PRO A 136 9.96 6.47 -6.57
CA PRO A 136 10.25 7.59 -7.44
C PRO A 136 9.00 8.25 -8.00
N ILE A 137 8.92 9.58 -7.92
CA ILE A 137 7.75 10.36 -8.38
C ILE A 137 7.45 10.05 -9.84
N GLY A 138 6.17 9.78 -10.14
CA GLY A 138 5.71 9.47 -11.49
C GLY A 138 5.96 8.04 -11.94
N SER A 139 6.42 7.16 -11.04
CA SER A 139 6.57 5.73 -11.31
C SER A 139 5.37 4.94 -10.82
N ASN A 140 4.98 3.94 -11.61
CA ASN A 140 4.18 2.82 -11.10
C ASN A 140 5.10 1.85 -10.36
N PHE A 141 4.57 1.22 -9.33
CA PHE A 141 5.27 0.20 -8.57
C PHE A 141 4.34 -0.98 -8.27
N GLY A 142 4.91 -2.12 -7.95
CA GLY A 142 4.18 -3.27 -7.42
C GLY A 142 4.87 -3.80 -6.16
N PHE A 143 4.26 -4.80 -5.54
CA PHE A 143 4.86 -5.49 -4.40
C PHE A 143 5.43 -6.84 -4.81
N TYR A 144 6.41 -7.31 -4.05
CA TYR A 144 6.93 -8.66 -4.20
C TYR A 144 7.10 -9.34 -2.85
N LEU A 145 7.02 -10.66 -2.89
CA LEU A 145 7.37 -11.55 -1.79
C LEU A 145 8.41 -12.54 -2.32
N THR A 146 9.55 -12.63 -1.66
CA THR A 146 10.57 -13.66 -1.94
C THR A 146 10.56 -14.68 -0.79
N SER A 147 10.36 -15.94 -1.11
CA SER A 147 10.45 -17.09 -0.20
C SER A 147 11.52 -18.07 -0.71
N PRO A 148 11.83 -19.16 0.02
CA PRO A 148 12.69 -20.24 -0.49
C PRO A 148 12.19 -20.86 -1.81
N GLN A 149 10.91 -20.70 -2.15
CA GLN A 149 10.32 -21.27 -3.36
C GLN A 149 10.30 -20.34 -4.58
N GLY A 150 10.57 -19.05 -4.40
CA GLY A 150 10.58 -18.13 -5.53
C GLY A 150 10.45 -16.66 -5.15
N THR A 151 10.27 -15.82 -6.16
CA THR A 151 9.80 -14.45 -6.00
C THR A 151 8.49 -14.29 -6.73
N PHE A 152 7.47 -13.82 -6.03
CA PHE A 152 6.14 -13.57 -6.54
C PHE A 152 5.88 -12.07 -6.57
N TYR A 153 5.28 -11.60 -7.66
CA TYR A 153 5.01 -10.19 -7.92
C TYR A 153 3.50 -9.96 -8.03
N THR A 154 3.03 -8.77 -7.63
CA THR A 154 1.62 -8.36 -7.82
C THR A 154 1.22 -8.30 -9.30
N GLN A 155 2.19 -8.18 -10.19
CA GLN A 155 2.04 -8.45 -11.62
C GLN A 155 2.50 -9.87 -11.94
N SER A 156 1.53 -10.77 -12.08
CA SER A 156 1.75 -12.19 -12.30
C SER A 156 2.47 -12.51 -13.62
N SER A 157 2.45 -11.61 -14.61
CA SER A 157 3.26 -11.73 -15.83
C SER A 157 4.77 -11.73 -15.57
N LEU A 158 5.22 -11.16 -14.44
CA LEU A 158 6.61 -11.14 -14.00
C LEU A 158 7.02 -12.42 -13.25
N ASN A 159 6.06 -13.25 -12.84
CA ASN A 159 6.33 -14.53 -12.19
C ASN A 159 6.91 -15.53 -13.20
N GLN A 160 7.61 -16.55 -12.71
CA GLN A 160 8.33 -17.51 -13.55
C GLN A 160 7.68 -18.89 -13.57
N GLY A 161 7.75 -19.56 -14.71
CA GLY A 161 7.33 -20.96 -14.85
C GLY A 161 5.84 -21.16 -14.60
N ALA A 162 5.50 -22.10 -13.72
CA ALA A 162 4.12 -22.46 -13.42
C ALA A 162 3.33 -21.36 -12.68
N ASP A 163 4.02 -20.33 -12.16
CA ASP A 163 3.41 -19.21 -11.43
C ASP A 163 3.08 -18.02 -12.33
N GLN A 164 3.46 -18.08 -13.61
CA GLN A 164 3.07 -17.05 -14.57
C GLN A 164 1.55 -17.05 -14.73
N GLY A 165 0.91 -15.91 -14.44
CA GLY A 165 -0.54 -15.79 -14.44
C GLY A 165 -1.23 -16.23 -13.14
N LEU A 166 -0.49 -16.72 -12.14
CA LEU A 166 -1.02 -16.93 -10.79
C LEU A 166 -0.86 -15.64 -9.97
N GLN A 167 -1.97 -15.16 -9.39
CA GLN A 167 -1.95 -14.02 -8.50
C GLN A 167 -1.67 -14.50 -7.08
N HIS A 168 -0.49 -14.18 -6.56
CA HIS A 168 -0.05 -14.55 -5.22
C HIS A 168 -0.50 -13.56 -4.15
N PHE A 169 -1.20 -12.48 -4.51
CA PHE A 169 -1.60 -11.42 -3.60
C PHE A 169 -3.11 -11.17 -3.60
N ALA A 170 -3.69 -11.03 -2.41
CA ALA A 170 -5.06 -10.58 -2.19
C ALA A 170 -5.09 -9.15 -1.67
N PHE A 171 -6.01 -8.31 -2.16
CA PHE A 171 -6.03 -6.87 -1.87
C PHE A 171 -7.36 -6.43 -1.26
N PHE A 172 -7.27 -5.67 -0.17
CA PHE A 172 -8.42 -5.17 0.57
C PHE A 172 -8.32 -3.67 0.81
N GLU A 173 -9.44 -2.95 0.68
CA GLU A 173 -9.53 -1.53 1.03
C GLU A 173 -9.49 -1.39 2.56
N ALA A 174 -8.52 -0.63 3.08
CA ALA A 174 -8.32 -0.40 4.51
C ALA A 174 -7.96 1.07 4.76
N PRO A 175 -8.91 2.00 4.56
CA PRO A 175 -8.63 3.44 4.56
C PRO A 175 -8.17 3.97 5.92
N THR A 176 -8.42 3.22 6.99
CA THR A 176 -7.97 3.51 8.36
C THR A 176 -7.00 2.44 8.85
N PRO A 177 -5.90 2.80 9.54
CA PRO A 177 -5.03 1.83 10.18
C PRO A 177 -5.78 0.99 11.22
N PRO A 178 -5.48 -0.31 11.36
CA PRO A 178 -6.05 -1.13 12.41
C PRO A 178 -5.65 -0.67 13.82
N THR A 179 -6.56 -0.90 14.76
CA THR A 179 -6.34 -0.62 16.19
C THR A 179 -5.14 -1.35 16.78
N SER A 180 -4.79 -2.54 16.28
CA SER A 180 -3.58 -3.27 16.69
C SER A 180 -2.29 -2.50 16.34
N LEU A 181 -2.22 -1.88 15.16
CA LEU A 181 -1.09 -1.04 14.77
C LEU A 181 -1.08 0.32 15.49
N ILE A 182 -2.24 0.79 15.99
CA ILE A 182 -2.36 2.01 16.78
C ILE A 182 -1.90 1.80 18.24
N THR A 183 -2.16 0.62 18.81
CA THR A 183 -1.96 0.32 20.24
C THR A 183 -0.58 -0.26 20.56
N ASN A 184 0.18 -0.71 19.55
CA ASN A 184 1.56 -1.17 19.68
C ASN A 184 2.46 -0.36 18.73
N PRO A 185 2.90 0.85 19.12
CA PRO A 185 3.38 1.83 18.16
C PRO A 185 4.82 1.54 17.73
N THR A 186 4.97 0.74 16.67
CA THR A 186 6.11 0.90 15.75
C THR A 186 5.84 2.07 14.79
N ILE A 187 4.59 2.55 14.71
CA ILE A 187 4.23 3.78 14.02
C ILE A 187 4.65 4.98 14.88
N PRO A 188 5.49 5.90 14.38
CA PRO A 188 5.69 7.19 15.01
C PRO A 188 4.31 7.85 15.22
N PRO A 189 3.94 8.28 16.44
CA PRO A 189 2.63 8.88 16.71
C PRO A 189 2.28 10.07 15.80
N SER A 190 3.30 10.76 15.27
CA SER A 190 3.16 11.84 14.29
C SER A 190 2.69 11.40 12.91
N LEU A 191 2.85 10.12 12.52
CA LEU A 191 2.43 9.60 11.22
C LEU A 191 0.99 9.10 11.21
N LEU A 192 0.48 8.59 12.34
CA LEU A 192 -0.90 8.11 12.47
C LEU A 192 -1.97 9.06 11.89
N PRO A 193 -1.96 10.37 12.19
CA PRO A 193 -2.96 11.28 11.62
C PRO A 193 -2.78 11.53 10.12
N LEU A 194 -1.64 11.14 9.53
CA LEU A 194 -1.30 11.34 8.12
C LEU A 194 -1.61 10.13 7.23
N LEU A 195 -1.81 8.95 7.83
CA LEU A 195 -2.08 7.72 7.10
C LEU A 195 -3.47 7.77 6.46
N ARG A 196 -3.53 7.67 5.14
CA ARG A 196 -4.76 7.66 4.34
C ARG A 196 -4.64 6.66 3.20
N ASN A 197 -5.78 6.29 2.62
CA ASN A 197 -5.86 5.46 1.41
C ASN A 197 -5.06 4.16 1.57
N GLY A 198 -5.29 3.47 2.69
CA GLY A 198 -4.59 2.25 3.03
C GLY A 198 -5.20 1.02 2.37
N TYR A 199 -4.36 0.02 2.21
CA TYR A 199 -4.68 -1.30 1.71
C TYR A 199 -4.12 -2.35 2.65
N ILE A 200 -4.83 -3.46 2.77
CA ILE A 200 -4.26 -4.69 3.32
C ILE A 200 -3.97 -5.61 2.15
N ILE A 201 -2.78 -6.17 2.16
CA ILE A 201 -2.29 -7.07 1.13
C ILE A 201 -1.94 -8.38 1.83
N GLY A 202 -2.67 -9.44 1.51
CA GLY A 202 -2.31 -10.82 1.84
C GLY A 202 -1.49 -11.43 0.73
N ALA A 203 -0.64 -12.39 1.07
CA ALA A 203 0.19 -13.07 0.11
C ALA A 203 0.33 -14.55 0.45
N GLU A 204 0.43 -15.36 -0.61
CA GLU A 204 0.89 -16.75 -0.59
C GLU A 204 2.42 -16.77 -0.76
N ASP A 205 3.10 -17.64 0.00
CA ASP A 205 4.56 -17.79 -0.06
C ASP A 205 5.03 -19.10 -0.73
N LEU A 206 4.08 -19.96 -1.09
CA LEU A 206 4.31 -21.24 -1.75
C LEU A 206 4.15 -21.16 -3.28
N LYS A 207 5.02 -21.85 -4.00
CA LYS A 207 4.88 -22.01 -5.45
C LYS A 207 3.56 -22.70 -5.79
N GLY A 208 2.81 -22.16 -6.75
CA GLY A 208 1.50 -22.70 -7.12
C GLY A 208 0.35 -22.30 -6.21
N LEU A 209 0.54 -21.26 -5.38
CA LEU A 209 -0.46 -20.66 -4.46
C LEU A 209 -0.84 -21.50 -3.25
N GLY A 210 -0.05 -22.52 -2.87
CA GLY A 210 -0.28 -23.23 -1.61
C GLY A 210 -1.72 -23.72 -1.40
N ASP A 211 -2.28 -23.38 -0.24
CA ASP A 211 -3.66 -23.64 0.18
C ASP A 211 -4.63 -22.48 -0.12
N LYS A 212 -4.14 -21.35 -0.66
CA LYS A 212 -4.93 -20.25 -1.24
C LYS A 212 -5.80 -19.53 -0.23
N ASP A 213 -5.29 -19.39 1.00
CA ASP A 213 -5.95 -18.66 2.07
C ASP A 213 -5.34 -17.25 2.27
N TYR A 214 -4.21 -16.97 1.61
CA TYR A 214 -3.52 -15.69 1.48
C TYR A 214 -3.13 -15.08 2.83
N ASN A 215 -2.93 -15.91 3.85
CA ASN A 215 -2.60 -15.48 5.19
C ASN A 215 -1.11 -15.69 5.56
N ASP A 216 -0.30 -16.32 4.69
CA ASP A 216 1.13 -16.60 4.93
C ASP A 216 1.90 -15.34 5.30
N PHE A 217 1.66 -14.25 4.56
CA PHE A 217 2.22 -12.93 4.84
C PHE A 217 1.17 -11.84 4.61
N VAL A 218 0.86 -11.05 5.64
CA VAL A 218 -0.11 -9.95 5.53
C VAL A 218 0.53 -8.63 5.93
N VAL A 219 0.39 -7.63 5.06
CA VAL A 219 0.94 -6.29 5.24
C VAL A 219 -0.15 -5.24 5.08
N TYR A 220 -0.12 -4.21 5.93
CA TYR A 220 -0.86 -2.99 5.74
C TYR A 220 0.04 -1.96 5.06
N VAL A 221 -0.44 -1.33 3.98
CA VAL A 221 0.27 -0.25 3.30
C VAL A 221 -0.64 0.96 3.21
N ALA A 222 -0.14 2.15 3.51
CA ALA A 222 -0.90 3.37 3.38
C ALA A 222 -0.05 4.54 2.91
N ASN A 223 -0.73 5.52 2.33
CA ASN A 223 -0.09 6.78 1.99
C ASN A 223 0.18 7.63 3.20
N VAL A 224 1.36 8.24 3.22
CA VAL A 224 1.69 9.32 4.14
C VAL A 224 1.49 10.63 3.40
N VAL A 225 0.31 11.22 3.57
CA VAL A 225 0.02 12.53 2.98
C VAL A 225 0.73 13.60 3.82
N PRO A 226 1.63 14.43 3.25
CA PRO A 226 2.10 15.62 3.95
C PRO A 226 0.90 16.53 4.21
N ASP A 227 0.73 17.00 5.45
CA ASP A 227 -0.36 17.89 5.83
C ASP A 227 -0.49 19.08 4.85
N ALA A 228 -1.47 19.02 3.94
CA ALA A 228 -1.76 20.10 3.01
C ALA A 228 -2.06 21.42 3.76
N SER A 229 -2.61 21.28 4.97
CA SER A 229 -2.85 22.34 5.95
C SER A 229 -1.57 23.10 6.34
N THR A 230 -0.46 22.39 6.52
CA THR A 230 0.83 22.98 6.94
C THR A 230 1.43 23.82 5.82
N TRP A 231 1.36 23.32 4.59
CA TRP A 231 1.76 24.09 3.42
C TRP A 231 0.84 25.27 3.18
N MET A 232 -0.48 25.11 3.28
CA MET A 232 -1.41 26.24 3.14
C MET A 232 -1.24 27.28 4.25
N LEU A 233 -0.99 26.88 5.50
CA LEU A 233 -0.74 27.80 6.61
C LEU A 233 0.60 28.53 6.43
N PHE A 234 1.65 27.84 6.01
CA PHE A 234 2.94 28.47 5.74
C PHE A 234 2.85 29.44 4.54
N LEU A 235 2.20 29.01 3.46
CA LEU A 235 2.03 29.78 2.23
C LEU A 235 1.05 30.94 2.38
N SER A 236 0.06 30.86 3.27
CA SER A 236 -0.87 31.97 3.54
C SER A 236 -0.40 32.88 4.67
N GLY A 237 0.20 32.31 5.72
CA GLY A 237 0.66 33.03 6.91
C GLY A 237 1.89 33.92 6.65
N MET A 238 2.88 33.43 5.89
CA MET A 238 4.10 34.19 5.61
C MET A 238 3.84 35.46 4.76
N PRO A 239 3.05 35.41 3.66
CA PRO A 239 2.66 36.62 2.93
C PRO A 239 1.75 37.55 3.75
N ALA A 240 0.82 37.00 4.54
CA ALA A 240 -0.07 37.81 5.39
C ALA A 240 0.72 38.63 6.42
N LEU A 241 1.73 38.03 7.07
CA LEU A 241 2.63 38.71 8.00
C LEU A 241 3.51 39.77 7.30
N ALA A 242 4.00 39.48 6.10
CA ALA A 242 4.76 40.44 5.30
C ALA A 242 3.92 41.65 4.86
N LEU A 243 2.62 41.45 4.59
CA LEU A 243 1.67 42.51 4.25
C LEU A 243 1.26 43.33 5.49
N LEU A 244 1.10 42.69 6.65
CA LEU A 244 0.77 43.35 7.92
C LEU A 244 1.91 44.26 8.43
N ARG A 245 3.18 43.88 8.23
CA ARG A 245 4.35 44.70 8.60
C ARG A 245 4.41 46.04 7.85
N ARG A 246 3.74 46.16 6.70
CA ARG A 246 3.74 47.36 5.86
C ARG A 246 2.80 48.47 6.35
N LYS A 247 1.93 48.21 7.32
CA LYS A 247 0.95 49.18 7.87
C LYS A 247 1.43 49.96 9.10
N ARG A 248 2.67 49.74 9.57
CA ARG A 248 3.26 50.46 10.73
C ARG A 248 4.49 51.32 10.38
N ALA A 249 4.54 51.85 9.16
CA ALA A 249 5.49 52.88 8.75
C ALA A 249 4.75 54.00 8.03
#